data_AF-A0A378PB94-F1
#
_entry.id   AF-A0A378PB94-F1
#
_cell.length_a   1.000
_cell.length_b   1.000
_cell.length_c   1.000
_cell.angle_alpha   90.00
_cell.angle_beta   90.00
_cell.angle_gamma   90.00
#
_symmetry.space_group_name_H-M   'P 1'
#
loop_
_entity.id
_entity.type
_entity.pdbx_description
1 polymer ?
#
loop_
_entity_poly.entity_id
_entity_poly.type
_entity_poly.pdbx_seq_one_letter_code
_entity_poly.pdbx_strand_id
1 'polypeptide(L)'
;MKLRLYHGRNTPEQEMDDWGFEGATLNGVDGIIWTYGVLRVFFVNDSSLTIAKDLTGWDELGDGLEMCVYEDLIKTKEGYFGDWELI
;
A
#
# COMPACT_ATOMS: atom_id res chain seq x y z
N MET A 1 -8.51 2.93 11.13
CA MET A 1 -8.53 1.68 10.36
C MET A 1 -7.10 1.18 10.19
N LYS A 2 -6.94 -0.04 9.72
CA LYS A 2 -5.67 -0.59 9.23
C LYS A 2 -5.80 -0.92 7.75
N LEU A 3 -4.73 -0.78 7.00
CA LEU A 3 -4.65 -1.24 5.62
C LEU A 3 -3.74 -2.48 5.57
N ARG A 4 -4.24 -3.59 5.05
CA ARG A 4 -3.47 -4.81 4.84
C ARG A 4 -3.28 -5.08 3.35
N LEU A 5 -2.09 -5.52 2.97
CA LEU A 5 -1.74 -5.88 1.59
C LEU A 5 -1.59 -7.41 1.47
N TYR A 6 -2.14 -7.98 0.40
CA TYR A 6 -2.17 -9.42 0.15
C TYR A 6 -1.56 -9.76 -1.21
N HIS A 7 -1.27 -11.04 -1.40
CA HIS A 7 -0.82 -11.57 -2.68
C HIS A 7 0.49 -10.95 -3.16
N GLY A 8 1.43 -10.90 -2.23
CA GLY A 8 2.78 -10.37 -2.40
C GLY A 8 3.64 -11.24 -3.32
N ARG A 9 4.31 -10.57 -4.25
CA ARG A 9 5.28 -11.12 -5.20
C ARG A 9 6.50 -10.20 -5.32
N ASN A 10 7.67 -10.78 -5.64
CA ASN A 10 8.93 -10.03 -5.71
C ASN A 10 9.09 -9.28 -7.04
N THR A 11 8.50 -9.79 -8.12
CA THR A 11 8.45 -9.15 -9.44
C THR A 11 7.01 -9.17 -9.95
N PRO A 12 6.59 -8.16 -10.74
CA PRO A 12 5.20 -8.08 -11.20
C PRO A 12 4.80 -9.29 -12.07
N GLU A 13 5.74 -9.81 -12.87
CA GLU A 13 5.55 -10.96 -13.77
C GLU A 13 5.71 -12.32 -13.09
N GLN A 14 5.94 -12.37 -11.78
CA GLN A 14 6.11 -13.62 -11.06
C GLN A 14 4.83 -14.46 -11.14
N GLU A 15 4.89 -15.62 -11.80
CA GLU A 15 3.84 -16.63 -11.69
C GLU A 15 3.80 -17.16 -10.25
N MET A 16 2.58 -17.22 -9.71
CA MET A 16 2.34 -17.53 -8.32
C MET A 16 1.76 -18.94 -8.20
N ASP A 17 2.57 -19.88 -7.69
CA ASP A 17 2.13 -21.26 -7.42
C ASP A 17 1.14 -21.34 -6.24
N ASP A 18 1.13 -20.33 -5.35
CA ASP A 18 0.25 -20.13 -4.19
C ASP A 18 -0.24 -18.67 -4.12
N TRP A 19 -1.01 -18.27 -3.09
CA TRP A 19 -1.49 -16.88 -2.91
C TRP A 19 -0.41 -15.86 -2.48
N GLY A 20 0.87 -16.21 -2.49
CA GLY A 20 1.98 -15.29 -2.17
C GLY A 20 2.17 -14.93 -0.70
N PHE A 21 3.02 -13.93 -0.45
CA PHE A 21 3.30 -13.43 0.90
C PHE A 21 2.37 -12.26 1.28
N GLU A 22 2.22 -12.02 2.58
CA GLU A 22 1.47 -10.87 3.09
C GLU A 22 2.40 -9.66 3.27
N GLY A 23 1.91 -8.48 2.92
CA GLY A 23 2.64 -7.24 3.13
C GLY A 23 2.48 -6.70 4.54
N ALA A 24 3.27 -5.67 4.87
CA ALA A 24 3.13 -4.97 6.13
C ALA A 24 1.71 -4.39 6.31
N THR A 25 1.15 -4.53 7.51
CA THR A 25 -0.13 -3.89 7.86
C THR A 25 0.13 -2.44 8.30
N LEU A 26 -0.46 -1.48 7.59
CA LEU A 26 -0.37 -0.07 7.92
C LEU A 26 -1.41 0.27 8.99
N ASN A 27 -0.96 0.84 10.11
CA ASN A 27 -1.83 1.23 11.21
C ASN A 27 -2.12 2.73 11.14
N GLY A 28 -3.22 3.15 11.78
CA GLY A 28 -3.58 4.57 11.87
C GLY A 28 -4.07 5.15 10.54
N VAL A 29 -4.65 4.33 9.66
CA VAL A 29 -5.30 4.80 8.43
C VAL A 29 -6.60 5.52 8.81
N ASP A 30 -6.72 6.76 8.37
CA ASP A 30 -7.88 7.64 8.58
C ASP A 30 -8.86 7.55 7.40
N GLY A 31 -8.34 7.39 6.18
CA GLY A 31 -9.16 7.24 4.99
C GLY A 31 -8.35 6.92 3.75
N ILE A 32 -9.05 6.52 2.68
CA ILE A 32 -8.48 6.33 1.35
C ILE A 32 -9.35 7.12 0.38
N ILE A 33 -8.71 7.89 -0.51
CA ILE A 33 -9.40 8.65 -1.54
C ILE A 33 -8.81 8.29 -2.90
N TRP A 34 -9.69 8.00 -3.86
CA TRP A 34 -9.32 7.86 -5.26
C TRP A 34 -9.59 9.17 -5.99
N THR A 35 -8.58 9.75 -6.63
CA THR A 35 -8.73 10.97 -7.42
C THR A 35 -7.97 10.84 -8.73
N TYR A 36 -8.69 10.87 -9.86
CA TYR A 36 -8.11 10.85 -11.21
C TYR A 36 -7.10 9.70 -11.48
N GLY A 37 -7.31 8.52 -10.88
CA GLY A 37 -6.43 7.37 -11.06
C GLY A 37 -5.32 7.25 -10.00
N VAL A 38 -5.26 8.20 -9.06
CA VAL A 38 -4.30 8.18 -7.96
C VAL A 38 -5.02 7.86 -6.66
N LEU A 39 -4.65 6.76 -6.02
CA LEU A 39 -5.12 6.43 -4.67
C LEU A 39 -4.20 7.10 -3.65
N ARG A 40 -4.81 7.77 -2.67
CA ARG A 40 -4.10 8.38 -1.55
C ARG A 40 -4.62 7.81 -0.24
N VAL A 41 -3.68 7.46 0.64
CA VAL A 41 -3.95 6.95 1.98
C VAL A 41 -3.62 8.03 2.99
N PHE A 42 -4.60 8.36 3.82
CA PHE A 42 -4.51 9.38 4.86
C PHE A 42 -4.34 8.72 6.21
N PHE A 43 -3.63 9.38 7.11
CA PHE A 43 -3.27 8.84 8.42
C PHE A 43 -3.70 9.78 9.54
N VAL A 44 -4.06 9.20 10.68
CA VAL A 44 -4.59 9.95 11.85
C VAL A 44 -3.56 10.88 12.48
N ASN A 45 -2.26 10.71 12.18
CA ASN A 45 -1.16 11.57 12.62
C ASN A 45 0.12 11.34 11.80
N ASP A 46 1.05 12.28 11.90
CA ASP A 46 2.35 12.27 11.20
C ASP A 46 3.22 11.05 11.54
N SER A 47 3.11 10.53 12.77
CA SER A 47 3.85 9.33 13.17
C SER A 47 3.39 8.10 12.39
N SER A 48 2.09 7.94 12.19
CA SER A 48 1.51 6.82 11.43
C SER A 48 1.85 6.95 9.95
N LEU A 49 1.80 8.18 9.40
CA LEU A 49 2.23 8.49 8.05
C LEU A 49 3.70 8.13 7.83
N THR A 50 4.59 8.56 8.74
CA THR A 50 6.04 8.30 8.63
C THR A 50 6.34 6.81 8.67
N ILE A 51 5.71 6.06 9.59
CA ILE A 51 5.86 4.60 9.68
C ILE A 51 5.38 3.93 8.39
N ALA A 52 4.22 4.35 7.86
CA ALA A 52 3.68 3.79 6.63
C ALA A 52 4.57 4.08 5.42
N LYS A 53 5.11 5.30 5.34
CA LYS A 53 6.09 5.69 4.32
C LYS A 53 7.35 4.82 4.39
N ASP A 54 7.88 4.62 5.59
CA ASP A 54 9.05 3.78 5.79
C ASP A 54 8.78 2.33 5.38
N LEU A 55 7.60 1.78 5.70
CA LEU A 55 7.23 0.40 5.36
C LEU A 55 7.01 0.20 3.85
N THR A 56 6.35 1.16 3.20
CA THR A 56 5.92 1.01 1.80
C THR A 56 6.89 1.59 0.79
N GLY A 57 7.65 2.61 1.17
CA GLY A 57 8.41 3.44 0.23
C GLY A 57 7.53 4.33 -0.66
N TRP A 58 6.27 4.55 -0.31
CA TRP A 58 5.37 5.44 -1.05
C TRP A 58 5.74 6.91 -0.92
N ASP A 59 5.43 7.67 -1.96
CA ASP A 59 5.69 9.10 -1.99
C ASP A 59 4.59 9.90 -1.27
N GLU A 60 4.98 11.00 -0.64
CA GLU A 60 4.03 11.96 -0.07
C GLU A 60 3.34 12.72 -1.20
N LEU A 61 2.01 12.79 -1.13
CA LEU A 61 1.18 13.52 -2.08
C LEU A 61 0.12 14.34 -1.34
N GLY A 62 0.48 15.58 -1.04
CA GLY A 62 -0.32 16.46 -0.17
C GLY A 62 -0.15 16.05 1.29
N ASP A 63 -1.26 15.72 1.95
CA ASP A 63 -1.38 15.33 3.35
C ASP A 63 -1.51 13.80 3.56
N GLY A 64 -1.24 13.01 2.51
CA GLY A 64 -1.26 11.55 2.54
C GLY A 64 -0.13 10.92 1.73
N LEU A 65 -0.16 9.60 1.63
CA LEU A 65 0.78 8.82 0.80
C LEU A 65 0.07 8.33 -0.46
N GLU A 66 0.74 8.43 -1.61
CA GLU A 66 0.26 7.81 -2.85
C GLU A 66 0.43 6.29 -2.77
N MET A 67 -0.67 5.55 -2.80
CA MET A 67 -0.62 4.10 -2.93
C MET A 67 -0.28 3.75 -4.38
N CYS A 68 1.02 3.55 -4.64
CA CYS A 68 1.56 3.40 -5.98
C CYS A 68 0.98 2.17 -6.69
N VAL A 69 0.08 2.42 -7.66
CA VAL A 69 -0.46 1.38 -8.53
C VAL A 69 0.50 1.18 -9.71
N TYR A 70 0.95 -0.05 -9.91
CA TYR A 70 1.73 -0.48 -11.06
C TYR A 70 0.96 -1.59 -11.77
N GLU A 71 0.44 -1.28 -12.96
CA GLU A 71 -0.54 -2.13 -13.66
C GLU A 71 -1.76 -2.41 -12.80
N ASP A 72 -1.98 -3.65 -12.37
CA ASP A 72 -3.06 -4.07 -11.46
C ASP A 72 -2.57 -4.31 -10.02
N LEU A 73 -1.32 -3.95 -9.71
CA LEU A 73 -0.65 -4.24 -8.44
C LEU A 73 -0.37 -3.01 -7.61
N ILE A 74 -0.35 -3.18 -6.29
CA ILE A 74 0.17 -2.18 -5.37
C ILE A 74 1.67 -2.39 -5.19
N LYS A 75 2.48 -1.44 -5.64
CA LYS A 75 3.94 -1.48 -5.52
C LYS A 75 4.37 -0.92 -4.18
N THR A 76 5.29 -1.61 -3.52
CA THR A 76 6.03 -1.11 -2.35
C THR A 76 7.53 -1.37 -2.55
N LYS A 77 8.35 -0.97 -1.57
CA LYS A 77 9.77 -1.33 -1.52
C LYS A 77 10.02 -2.83 -1.27
N GLU A 78 9.05 -3.56 -0.72
CA GLU A 78 9.19 -5.00 -0.40
C GLU A 78 8.67 -5.91 -1.52
N GLY A 79 7.88 -5.37 -2.45
CA GLY A 79 7.32 -6.14 -3.56
C GLY A 79 6.03 -5.53 -4.12
N TYR A 80 5.29 -6.36 -4.85
CA TYR A 80 4.06 -6.02 -5.52
C TYR A 80 2.92 -6.85 -4.93
N PHE A 81 1.75 -6.24 -4.71
CA PHE A 81 0.63 -6.87 -4.02
C PHE A 81 -0.62 -6.83 -4.89
N GLY A 82 -1.33 -7.96 -4.97
CA GLY A 82 -2.51 -8.09 -5.83
C GLY A 82 -3.81 -7.61 -5.19
N ASP A 83 -3.85 -7.43 -3.86
CA ASP A 83 -5.07 -7.01 -3.17
C ASP A 83 -4.77 -6.21 -1.89
N TRP A 84 -5.77 -5.47 -1.42
CA TRP A 84 -5.71 -4.70 -0.18
C TRP A 84 -7.07 -4.60 0.50
N GLU A 85 -7.06 -4.49 1.83
CA GLU A 85 -8.27 -4.42 2.64
C GLU A 85 -8.13 -3.38 3.76
N LEU A 86 -9.23 -2.66 4.04
CA LEU A 86 -9.38 -1.83 5.24
C LEU A 86 -10.06 -2.62 6.37
N ILE A 87 -9.37 -2.76 7.50
CA ILE A 87 -9.84 -3.51 8.70
C ILE A 87 -9.76 -2.70 10.00
#